data_AF-A0A3D9V831-F1
#
_entry.id   AF-A0A3D9V831-F1
#
_cell.length_a   1.000
_cell.length_b   1.000
_cell.length_c   1.000
_cell.angle_alpha   90.00
_cell.angle_beta   90.00
_cell.angle_gamma   90.00
#
_symmetry.space_group_name_H-M   'P 1'
#
loop_
_entity.id
_entity.type
_entity.pdbx_description
1 polymer ?
#
loop_
_entity_poly.entity_id
_entity_poly.type
_entity_poly.pdbx_seq_one_letter_code
_entity_poly.pdbx_strand_id
1 'polypeptide(L)'
;MTIEFVDDPIVPLELRLPGGRRYVTLYQPGWFTASDGSRAFLGRDSTLYGFATVEDLVAFVDSGAPHDLTRSPHLRTLRTWTVEEYTRRLCSYDFAQLPELRDDRLDTDEQASLGSTLAVMLDLLDYTDVTGEHADALREDDDIGKLASGDEVLSIFRAAHHRQHVVDLLRAHWSACVEEVSRRVTTPEIPADPPVGGPWGNPAGMIRGDDGDTNADDAESTPLETVADAVTLWFGLADEGVYVVRSTTLHGEHPAFGGTRTVGSPARLFAWTDLDQMKADLAGGLVDESTDGVLDLAGVAARADVDLTPHDDCIFDLVELADSIDPAMDQDAADRLVCAWTELLRLAAWGGWSDVTRLLEPVAPAGTFMISCAIDVAQDRPGARRALTTADVDAAVAGWRAVIPALTAHLEIRRR
;
A
#
# COMPACT_ATOMS: atom_id res chain seq x y z
N MET A 1 4.96 12.41 8.34
CA MET A 1 4.79 13.63 7.51
C MET A 1 3.32 14.08 7.55
N THR A 2 3.01 15.38 7.44
CA THR A 2 1.64 15.92 7.67
C THR A 2 0.83 16.05 6.38
N ILE A 3 -0.48 15.82 6.44
CA ILE A 3 -1.39 15.73 5.28
C ILE A 3 -1.89 17.14 4.85
N GLU A 4 -1.05 17.89 4.14
CA GLU A 4 -1.41 19.21 3.55
C GLU A 4 -0.99 19.34 2.06
N PHE A 5 -1.25 18.30 1.25
CA PHE A 5 -0.88 18.22 -0.18
C PHE A 5 -2.06 17.84 -1.11
N VAL A 6 -3.25 18.44 -0.90
CA VAL A 6 -4.48 18.12 -1.67
C VAL A 6 -5.08 19.37 -2.34
N ASP A 7 -4.32 19.96 -3.26
CA ASP A 7 -4.80 21.02 -4.19
C ASP A 7 -3.97 21.08 -5.49
N ASP A 8 -2.64 20.91 -5.40
CA ASP A 8 -1.71 20.87 -6.55
C ASP A 8 -1.00 19.50 -6.66
N PRO A 9 -1.36 18.66 -7.65
CA PRO A 9 -0.86 17.29 -7.82
C PRO A 9 0.38 17.15 -8.71
N ILE A 10 0.91 18.25 -9.26
CA ILE A 10 2.22 18.24 -9.93
C ILE A 10 3.26 18.82 -8.96
N VAL A 11 4.26 18.02 -8.61
CA VAL A 11 5.34 18.39 -7.69
C VAL A 11 6.68 18.56 -8.42
N PRO A 12 7.52 19.54 -8.04
CA PRO A 12 8.89 19.63 -8.52
C PRO A 12 9.78 18.64 -7.77
N LEU A 13 10.60 17.90 -8.52
CA LEU A 13 11.57 16.93 -7.98
C LEU A 13 13.00 17.39 -8.22
N GLU A 14 13.88 17.18 -7.24
CA GLU A 14 15.33 17.05 -7.47
C GLU A 14 15.68 15.56 -7.42
N LEU A 15 16.29 15.05 -8.49
CA LEU A 15 16.76 13.67 -8.58
C LEU A 15 18.30 13.65 -8.65
N ARG A 16 18.93 13.00 -7.67
CA ARG A 16 20.38 12.87 -7.54
C ARG A 16 20.85 11.51 -8.04
N LEU A 17 21.80 11.50 -8.97
CA LEU A 17 22.27 10.33 -9.70
C LEU A 17 23.75 10.01 -9.42
N PRO A 18 24.18 8.74 -9.64
CA PRO A 18 25.59 8.34 -9.61
C PRO A 18 26.52 9.31 -10.35
N GLY A 19 27.70 9.53 -9.77
CA GLY A 19 28.67 10.52 -10.28
C GLY A 19 28.36 11.97 -9.91
N GLY A 20 27.41 12.23 -8.99
CA GLY A 20 27.12 13.57 -8.47
C GLY A 20 26.36 14.47 -9.43
N ARG A 21 25.63 13.89 -10.39
CA ARG A 21 24.70 14.63 -11.24
C ARG A 21 23.42 14.86 -10.44
N ARG A 22 22.87 16.07 -10.50
CA ARG A 22 21.52 16.38 -10.02
C ARG A 22 20.72 16.95 -11.18
N TYR A 23 19.42 16.71 -11.20
CA TYR A 23 18.52 17.37 -12.13
C TYR A 23 17.17 17.68 -11.48
N VAL A 24 16.62 18.83 -11.83
CA VAL A 24 15.29 19.29 -11.41
C VAL A 24 14.29 18.96 -12.51
N THR A 25 13.12 18.43 -12.16
CA THR A 25 12.03 18.07 -13.10
C THR A 25 10.65 18.25 -12.44
N LEU A 26 9.56 17.89 -13.14
CA LEU A 26 8.21 17.82 -12.57
C LEU A 26 7.64 16.41 -12.67
N TYR A 27 6.83 16.04 -11.68
CA TYR A 27 6.20 14.74 -11.50
C TYR A 27 4.73 14.91 -11.10
N GLN A 28 3.85 14.09 -11.67
CA GLN A 28 2.43 13.95 -11.36
C GLN A 28 2.21 12.45 -11.08
N PRO A 29 2.01 12.02 -9.82
CA PRO A 29 2.01 10.60 -9.45
C PRO A 29 1.06 9.72 -10.25
N GLY A 30 1.43 8.44 -10.46
CA GLY A 30 0.66 7.46 -11.23
C GLY A 30 -0.82 7.33 -10.85
N TRP A 31 -1.16 7.35 -9.56
CA TRP A 31 -2.56 7.35 -9.08
C TRP A 31 -3.34 8.63 -9.45
N PHE A 32 -2.66 9.65 -9.97
CA PHE A 32 -3.21 10.88 -10.53
C PHE A 32 -3.00 10.98 -12.07
N THR A 33 -2.81 9.86 -12.80
CA THR A 33 -2.93 9.88 -14.27
C THR A 33 -4.40 10.04 -14.68
N ALA A 34 -4.85 11.28 -14.74
CA ALA A 34 -6.21 11.65 -15.08
C ALA A 34 -6.60 11.21 -16.51
N SER A 35 -7.90 11.14 -16.76
CA SER A 35 -8.49 10.85 -18.08
C SER A 35 -8.29 11.98 -19.13
N ASP A 36 -7.30 12.86 -18.92
CA ASP A 36 -6.89 13.93 -19.84
C ASP A 36 -5.76 13.52 -20.79
N GLY A 37 -5.11 12.38 -20.55
CA GLY A 37 -4.01 11.86 -21.38
C GLY A 37 -2.71 12.65 -21.24
N SER A 38 -2.45 13.22 -20.06
CA SER A 38 -1.10 13.55 -19.56
C SER A 38 -0.34 12.27 -19.14
N ARG A 39 0.99 12.35 -19.00
CA ARG A 39 1.86 11.28 -18.48
C ARG A 39 2.57 11.76 -17.22
N ALA A 40 3.09 10.84 -16.41
CA ALA A 40 3.59 11.11 -15.06
C ALA A 40 4.72 12.16 -14.93
N PHE A 41 5.56 12.39 -15.96
CA PHE A 41 6.70 13.32 -15.82
C PHE A 41 6.78 14.40 -16.89
N LEU A 42 7.55 15.45 -16.57
CA LEU A 42 8.03 16.42 -17.54
C LEU A 42 9.04 15.76 -18.47
N GLY A 43 8.61 15.53 -19.71
CA GLY A 43 9.44 14.97 -20.75
C GLY A 43 8.65 14.91 -22.05
N ARG A 44 9.12 14.08 -22.97
CA ARG A 44 8.46 13.82 -24.25
C ARG A 44 9.00 12.55 -24.88
N ASP A 45 8.15 11.78 -25.57
CA ASP A 45 8.59 10.64 -26.40
C ASP A 45 9.52 9.67 -25.61
N SER A 46 9.12 9.37 -24.37
CA SER A 46 9.85 8.57 -23.34
C SER A 46 11.25 9.09 -22.94
N THR A 47 11.58 10.33 -23.31
CA THR A 47 12.76 11.06 -22.82
C THR A 47 12.35 11.95 -21.64
N LEU A 48 13.01 11.83 -20.50
CA LEU A 48 12.78 12.66 -19.32
C LEU A 48 13.49 14.01 -19.47
N TYR A 49 12.81 15.12 -19.17
CA TYR A 49 13.44 16.45 -19.15
C TYR A 49 13.97 16.78 -17.76
N GLY A 50 15.27 17.10 -17.69
CA GLY A 50 15.97 17.42 -16.45
C GLY A 50 16.84 18.65 -16.59
N PHE A 51 16.76 19.55 -15.60
CA PHE A 51 17.42 20.86 -15.60
C PHE A 51 18.47 20.98 -14.48
N ALA A 52 19.53 21.78 -14.69
CA ALA A 52 20.61 21.92 -13.70
C ALA A 52 20.24 22.83 -12.50
N THR A 53 19.20 23.64 -12.66
CA THR A 53 18.68 24.62 -11.70
C THR A 53 17.15 24.67 -11.71
N VAL A 54 16.55 25.30 -10.71
CA VAL A 54 15.09 25.54 -10.67
C VAL A 54 14.72 26.66 -11.64
N GLU A 55 15.60 27.64 -11.82
CA GLU A 55 15.47 28.75 -12.76
C GLU A 55 15.33 28.28 -14.21
N ASP A 56 16.14 27.31 -14.64
CA ASP A 56 16.06 26.72 -15.98
C ASP A 56 14.73 25.97 -16.19
N LEU A 57 14.25 25.24 -15.16
CA LEU A 57 12.95 24.55 -15.20
C LEU A 57 11.79 25.55 -15.32
N VAL A 58 11.78 26.61 -14.50
CA VAL A 58 10.74 27.65 -14.54
C VAL A 58 10.74 28.34 -15.90
N ALA A 59 11.91 28.69 -16.45
CA ALA A 59 12.03 29.28 -17.78
C ALA A 59 11.54 28.33 -18.90
N PHE A 60 11.81 27.02 -18.80
CA PHE A 60 11.25 26.05 -19.73
C PHE A 60 9.73 25.96 -19.64
N VAL A 61 9.16 25.86 -18.43
CA VAL A 61 7.71 25.86 -18.22
C VAL A 61 7.10 27.13 -18.83
N ASP A 62 7.59 28.31 -18.45
CA ASP A 62 7.06 29.59 -18.91
C ASP A 62 7.11 29.76 -20.43
N SER A 63 8.14 29.23 -21.12
CA SER A 63 8.26 29.28 -22.58
C SER A 63 7.05 28.71 -23.34
N GLY A 64 6.29 27.80 -22.74
CA GLY A 64 5.16 27.13 -23.40
C GLY A 64 5.57 26.06 -24.40
N ALA A 65 6.81 25.57 -24.35
CA ALA A 65 7.27 24.43 -25.14
C ALA A 65 6.39 23.17 -24.91
N PRO A 66 6.07 22.38 -25.94
CA PRO A 66 5.19 21.22 -25.80
C PRO A 66 5.90 19.99 -25.19
N HIS A 67 5.35 19.51 -24.08
CA HIS A 67 5.83 18.38 -23.28
C HIS A 67 4.64 17.51 -22.79
N ASP A 68 4.88 16.31 -22.25
CA ASP A 68 3.80 15.35 -21.93
C ASP A 68 2.81 15.89 -20.87
N LEU A 69 3.28 16.61 -19.84
CA LEU A 69 2.43 17.33 -18.88
C LEU A 69 1.62 18.51 -19.47
N THR A 70 1.78 18.90 -20.76
CA THR A 70 1.09 20.08 -21.36
C THR A 70 -0.44 19.94 -21.36
N ARG A 71 -0.98 18.72 -21.26
CA ARG A 71 -2.43 18.47 -21.15
C ARG A 71 -2.99 18.61 -19.73
N SER A 72 -2.16 18.44 -18.70
CA SER A 72 -2.63 18.46 -17.30
C SER A 72 -3.20 19.84 -16.94
N PRO A 73 -4.42 19.93 -16.37
CA PRO A 73 -5.00 21.21 -15.99
C PRO A 73 -4.20 21.92 -14.89
N HIS A 74 -3.45 21.18 -14.09
CA HIS A 74 -2.67 21.65 -12.95
C HIS A 74 -1.37 22.37 -13.34
N LEU A 75 -0.90 22.20 -14.59
CA LEU A 75 0.18 23.01 -15.16
C LEU A 75 -0.14 24.51 -15.15
N ARG A 76 -1.42 24.88 -15.03
CA ARG A 76 -1.84 26.28 -14.87
C ARG A 76 -1.43 26.88 -13.52
N THR A 77 -1.47 26.12 -12.42
CA THR A 77 -1.02 26.64 -11.12
C THR A 77 0.50 26.82 -11.10
N LEU A 78 1.25 25.87 -11.67
CA LEU A 78 2.72 25.93 -11.78
C LEU A 78 3.23 27.20 -12.49
N ARG A 79 2.46 27.74 -13.44
CA ARG A 79 2.75 29.01 -14.15
C ARG A 79 2.46 30.28 -13.32
N THR A 80 2.01 30.13 -12.07
CA THR A 80 1.80 31.25 -11.13
C THR A 80 2.82 31.26 -9.99
N TRP A 81 3.60 30.18 -9.85
CA TRP A 81 4.61 30.01 -8.81
C TRP A 81 5.91 30.74 -9.19
N THR A 82 6.63 31.24 -8.18
CA THR A 82 7.96 31.83 -8.34
C THR A 82 9.06 30.77 -8.21
N VAL A 83 10.30 31.07 -8.60
CA VAL A 83 11.46 30.18 -8.35
C VAL A 83 11.58 29.79 -6.87
N GLU A 84 11.31 30.73 -5.95
CA GLU A 84 11.26 30.48 -4.51
C GLU A 84 10.14 29.49 -4.13
N GLU A 85 8.99 29.56 -4.79
CA GLU A 85 7.84 28.68 -4.56
C GLU A 85 8.08 27.24 -5.07
N TYR A 86 8.70 27.09 -6.25
CA TYR A 86 9.18 25.78 -6.73
C TYR A 86 10.22 25.21 -5.77
N THR A 87 11.20 26.01 -5.34
CA THR A 87 12.26 25.59 -4.41
C THR A 87 11.68 25.17 -3.05
N ARG A 88 10.65 25.86 -2.56
CA ARG A 88 9.93 25.56 -1.31
C ARG A 88 9.13 24.26 -1.34
N ARG A 89 8.79 23.77 -2.54
CA ARG A 89 8.00 22.55 -2.79
C ARG A 89 8.84 21.41 -3.37
N LEU A 90 10.17 21.57 -3.45
CA LEU A 90 11.10 20.66 -4.10
C LEU A 90 11.29 19.37 -3.29
N CYS A 91 10.78 18.24 -3.79
CA CYS A 91 11.02 16.92 -3.22
C CYS A 91 12.34 16.34 -3.74
N SER A 92 13.31 16.09 -2.86
CA SER A 92 14.63 15.55 -3.22
C SER A 92 14.68 14.04 -3.01
N TYR A 93 15.00 13.28 -4.06
CA TYR A 93 15.31 11.85 -3.98
C TYR A 93 16.75 11.58 -4.40
N ASP A 94 17.44 10.69 -3.68
CA ASP A 94 18.77 10.23 -4.07
C ASP A 94 18.69 8.79 -4.60
N PHE A 95 19.16 8.59 -5.82
CA PHE A 95 19.29 7.29 -6.48
C PHE A 95 20.77 6.83 -6.56
N ALA A 96 21.72 7.74 -6.34
CA ALA A 96 23.14 7.44 -6.17
C ALA A 96 23.41 6.74 -4.84
N GLN A 97 22.66 7.16 -3.82
CA GLN A 97 22.52 6.48 -2.55
C GLN A 97 21.16 5.80 -2.53
N LEU A 98 21.12 4.47 -2.75
CA LEU A 98 20.17 3.67 -1.98
C LEU A 98 20.33 4.10 -0.50
N PRO A 99 19.25 4.23 0.28
CA PRO A 99 19.36 4.28 1.73
C PRO A 99 20.33 3.17 2.16
N GLU A 100 21.22 3.45 3.12
CA GLU A 100 22.21 2.43 3.50
C GLU A 100 21.47 1.26 4.17
N LEU A 101 21.10 0.27 3.35
CA LEU A 101 20.55 -1.03 3.71
C LEU A 101 21.66 -1.87 4.36
N ARG A 102 22.09 -1.36 5.51
CA ARG A 102 22.88 -2.06 6.51
C ARG A 102 22.04 -3.20 7.07
N ASP A 103 22.70 -4.15 7.71
CA ASP A 103 22.01 -5.25 8.36
C ASP A 103 21.27 -4.78 9.64
N ASP A 104 21.60 -3.59 10.15
CA ASP A 104 20.82 -2.78 11.10
C ASP A 104 19.58 -2.13 10.43
N ARG A 105 18.40 -2.32 11.04
CA ARG A 105 17.06 -1.90 10.54
C ARG A 105 16.99 -0.39 10.23
N LEU A 106 16.44 -0.05 9.06
CA LEU A 106 15.97 1.31 8.72
C LEU A 106 14.89 1.75 9.70
N ASP A 107 14.89 3.02 10.13
CA ASP A 107 13.80 3.59 10.94
C ASP A 107 12.53 3.90 10.13
N THR A 108 11.44 4.33 10.78
CA THR A 108 10.15 4.59 10.10
C THR A 108 10.20 5.72 9.05
N ASP A 109 10.99 6.78 9.27
CA ASP A 109 11.15 7.85 8.28
C ASP A 109 12.07 7.40 7.13
N GLU A 110 13.08 6.55 7.40
CA GLU A 110 13.91 5.91 6.38
C GLU A 110 13.13 4.89 5.52
N GLN A 111 12.24 4.09 6.13
CA GLN A 111 11.34 3.16 5.43
C GLN A 111 10.35 3.91 4.53
N ALA A 112 9.71 4.97 5.04
CA ALA A 112 8.80 5.80 4.26
C ALA A 112 9.53 6.55 3.12
N SER A 113 10.77 6.99 3.36
CA SER A 113 11.65 7.56 2.34
C SER A 113 11.99 6.53 1.25
N LEU A 114 12.32 5.29 1.62
CA LEU A 114 12.58 4.21 0.67
C LEU A 114 11.34 3.87 -0.16
N GLY A 115 10.17 3.65 0.44
CA GLY A 115 8.92 3.41 -0.29
C GLY A 115 8.60 4.51 -1.30
N SER A 116 8.73 5.78 -0.88
CA SER A 116 8.57 6.95 -1.76
C SER A 116 9.61 6.98 -2.90
N THR A 117 10.85 6.55 -2.63
CA THR A 117 11.94 6.46 -3.61
C THR A 117 11.71 5.33 -4.62
N LEU A 118 11.15 4.20 -4.18
CA LEU A 118 10.74 3.08 -5.04
C LEU A 118 9.58 3.49 -5.95
N ALA A 119 8.54 4.13 -5.42
CA ALA A 119 7.41 4.63 -6.22
C ALA A 119 7.87 5.56 -7.36
N VAL A 120 8.74 6.52 -7.07
CA VAL A 120 9.29 7.42 -8.11
C VAL A 120 10.19 6.65 -9.10
N MET A 121 10.87 5.58 -8.69
CA MET A 121 11.63 4.72 -9.62
C MET A 121 10.71 3.93 -10.55
N LEU A 122 9.65 3.31 -10.05
CA LEU A 122 8.71 2.52 -10.87
C LEU A 122 8.01 3.42 -11.90
N ASP A 123 7.42 4.54 -11.46
CA ASP A 123 6.81 5.54 -12.35
C ASP A 123 7.83 6.06 -13.39
N LEU A 124 9.12 6.16 -13.06
CA LEU A 124 10.19 6.54 -14.01
C LEU A 124 10.53 5.43 -15.02
N LEU A 125 10.62 4.18 -14.60
CA LEU A 125 10.88 3.04 -15.50
C LEU A 125 9.78 2.93 -16.56
N ASP A 126 8.52 3.15 -16.16
CA ASP A 126 7.34 3.11 -17.03
C ASP A 126 7.22 4.37 -17.90
N TYR A 127 7.45 5.56 -17.33
CA TYR A 127 7.43 6.79 -18.10
C TYR A 127 8.53 6.80 -19.18
N THR A 128 9.71 6.28 -18.85
CA THR A 128 10.88 6.30 -19.75
C THR A 128 11.01 5.05 -20.63
N ASP A 129 10.05 4.11 -20.59
CA ASP A 129 10.04 2.90 -21.43
C ASP A 129 11.35 2.11 -21.31
N VAL A 130 11.68 1.75 -20.06
CA VAL A 130 12.76 0.81 -19.73
C VAL A 130 12.18 -0.60 -19.72
N THR A 131 12.86 -1.53 -20.39
CA THR A 131 12.47 -2.95 -20.50
C THR A 131 13.71 -3.83 -20.32
N GLY A 132 13.52 -5.05 -19.79
CA GLY A 132 14.58 -6.01 -19.53
C GLY A 132 14.79 -6.31 -18.05
N GLU A 133 15.49 -7.42 -17.78
CA GLU A 133 15.49 -8.17 -16.51
C GLU A 133 15.66 -7.35 -15.22
N HIS A 134 16.35 -6.21 -15.25
CA HIS A 134 16.52 -5.37 -14.06
C HIS A 134 15.31 -4.49 -13.73
N ALA A 135 14.63 -3.97 -14.75
CA ALA A 135 13.42 -3.16 -14.56
C ALA A 135 12.22 -4.05 -14.24
N ASP A 136 12.10 -5.16 -14.95
CA ASP A 136 10.98 -6.08 -14.84
C ASP A 136 10.99 -6.78 -13.46
N ALA A 137 12.17 -7.19 -12.96
CA ALA A 137 12.35 -7.72 -11.59
C ALA A 137 12.19 -6.69 -10.45
N LEU A 138 11.89 -5.41 -10.74
CA LEU A 138 11.43 -4.45 -9.73
C LEU A 138 9.94 -4.11 -9.87
N ARG A 139 9.33 -4.34 -11.04
CA ARG A 139 7.89 -4.13 -11.29
C ARG A 139 7.04 -5.32 -10.88
N GLU A 140 7.54 -6.52 -11.18
CA GLU A 140 6.85 -7.79 -11.03
C GLU A 140 7.03 -8.38 -9.61
N ASP A 141 7.73 -7.66 -8.73
CA ASP A 141 7.97 -8.07 -7.36
C ASP A 141 6.95 -7.46 -6.38
N ASP A 142 6.23 -8.34 -5.69
CA ASP A 142 5.14 -8.00 -4.77
C ASP A 142 5.61 -7.13 -3.60
N ASP A 143 6.80 -7.41 -3.03
CA ASP A 143 7.33 -6.62 -1.91
C ASP A 143 7.72 -5.20 -2.38
N ILE A 144 8.39 -5.07 -3.52
CA ILE A 144 8.71 -3.75 -4.09
C ILE A 144 7.42 -2.96 -4.41
N GLY A 145 6.39 -3.61 -4.96
CA GLY A 145 5.09 -2.99 -5.22
C GLY A 145 4.37 -2.51 -3.95
N LYS A 146 4.28 -3.37 -2.94
CA LYS A 146 3.71 -3.08 -1.61
C LYS A 146 4.46 -1.99 -0.83
N LEU A 147 5.79 -1.91 -1.00
CA LEU A 147 6.60 -0.79 -0.47
C LEU A 147 6.35 0.52 -1.22
N ALA A 148 6.16 0.46 -2.54
CA ALA A 148 5.94 1.63 -3.39
C ALA A 148 4.54 2.23 -3.23
N SER A 149 3.49 1.41 -3.01
CA SER A 149 2.13 1.92 -2.75
C SER A 149 2.03 2.65 -1.41
N GLY A 150 2.85 2.25 -0.43
CA GLY A 150 2.85 2.78 0.92
C GLY A 150 1.97 1.99 1.91
N ASP A 151 1.18 1.01 1.43
CA ASP A 151 0.18 0.32 2.25
C ASP A 151 0.79 -0.63 3.29
N GLU A 152 1.86 -1.36 2.93
CA GLU A 152 2.45 -2.41 3.77
C GLU A 152 3.93 -2.16 4.14
N VAL A 153 4.40 -0.90 4.04
CA VAL A 153 5.77 -0.49 4.39
C VAL A 153 6.21 -0.99 5.78
N LEU A 154 5.29 -0.92 6.76
CA LEU A 154 5.56 -1.41 8.11
C LEU A 154 5.52 -2.94 8.23
N SER A 155 4.89 -3.69 7.33
CA SER A 155 4.84 -5.16 7.37
C SER A 155 6.14 -5.77 6.83
N ILE A 156 6.53 -5.34 5.62
CA ILE A 156 7.70 -5.85 4.90
C ILE A 156 9.01 -5.64 5.66
N PHE A 157 9.18 -4.48 6.32
CA PHE A 157 10.37 -4.22 7.11
C PHE A 157 10.38 -4.87 8.50
N ARG A 158 9.24 -5.38 9.00
CA ARG A 158 9.19 -6.25 10.18
C ARG A 158 9.70 -7.64 9.85
N ALA A 159 9.02 -8.31 8.92
CA ALA A 159 9.31 -9.69 8.52
C ALA A 159 10.74 -9.82 7.99
N ALA A 160 11.55 -10.69 8.61
CA ALA A 160 12.98 -10.74 8.33
C ALA A 160 13.32 -11.25 6.92
N HIS A 161 12.44 -12.03 6.30
CA HIS A 161 12.67 -12.61 4.97
C HIS A 161 12.27 -11.64 3.84
N HIS A 162 11.08 -11.04 3.89
CA HIS A 162 10.66 -9.94 2.99
C HIS A 162 11.69 -8.80 2.97
N ARG A 163 12.13 -8.32 4.15
CA ARG A 163 13.21 -7.33 4.27
C ARG A 163 14.51 -7.79 3.57
N GLN A 164 14.92 -9.05 3.73
CA GLN A 164 16.14 -9.57 3.10
C GLN A 164 16.01 -9.69 1.57
N HIS A 165 14.83 -10.10 1.09
CA HIS A 165 14.49 -10.24 -0.32
C HIS A 165 14.54 -8.89 -1.04
N VAL A 166 13.82 -7.88 -0.52
CA VAL A 166 13.90 -6.48 -1.01
C VAL A 166 15.34 -5.96 -1.02
N VAL A 167 16.11 -6.23 0.04
CA VAL A 167 17.51 -5.80 0.15
C VAL A 167 18.38 -6.42 -0.95
N ASP A 168 18.23 -7.72 -1.24
CA ASP A 168 19.05 -8.39 -2.24
C ASP A 168 18.58 -8.10 -3.68
N LEU A 169 17.27 -7.90 -3.93
CA LEU A 169 16.76 -7.34 -5.19
C LEU A 169 17.34 -5.95 -5.48
N LEU A 170 17.31 -5.04 -4.51
CA LEU A 170 17.87 -3.69 -4.69
C LEU A 170 19.40 -3.73 -4.86
N ARG A 171 20.10 -4.63 -4.17
CA ARG A 171 21.54 -4.85 -4.40
C ARG A 171 21.85 -5.39 -5.81
N ALA A 172 20.97 -6.20 -6.39
CA ALA A 172 21.18 -6.82 -7.70
C ALA A 172 20.72 -5.97 -8.90
N HIS A 173 19.56 -5.29 -8.82
CA HIS A 173 18.90 -4.68 -9.99
C HIS A 173 18.94 -3.14 -9.99
N TRP A 174 18.95 -2.46 -8.82
CA TRP A 174 18.80 -1.00 -8.72
C TRP A 174 19.79 -0.21 -9.58
N SER A 175 21.08 -0.55 -9.53
CA SER A 175 22.13 0.21 -10.22
C SER A 175 21.95 0.21 -11.75
N ALA A 176 21.42 -0.87 -12.32
CA ALA A 176 21.13 -0.95 -13.76
C ALA A 176 19.91 -0.10 -14.13
N CYS A 177 18.84 -0.14 -13.33
CA CYS A 177 17.65 0.69 -13.48
C CYS A 177 18.00 2.19 -13.43
N VAL A 178 18.84 2.59 -12.46
CA VAL A 178 19.35 3.95 -12.35
C VAL A 178 20.15 4.35 -13.59
N GLU A 179 20.98 3.48 -14.17
CA GLU A 179 21.71 3.80 -15.41
C GLU A 179 20.78 3.91 -16.64
N GLU A 180 19.80 3.01 -16.79
CA GLU A 180 18.80 3.04 -17.86
C GLU A 180 17.97 4.33 -17.85
N VAL A 181 17.49 4.76 -16.68
CA VAL A 181 16.80 6.05 -16.49
C VAL A 181 17.76 7.22 -16.72
N SER A 182 18.97 7.18 -16.15
CA SER A 182 20.00 8.22 -16.31
C SER A 182 20.35 8.51 -17.78
N ARG A 183 20.29 7.48 -18.65
CA ARG A 183 20.57 7.60 -20.08
C ARG A 183 19.46 8.33 -20.85
N ARG A 184 18.23 8.33 -20.31
CA ARG A 184 17.03 8.93 -20.92
C ARG A 184 16.74 10.34 -20.39
N VAL A 185 17.56 10.87 -19.47
CA VAL A 185 17.49 12.27 -19.02
C VAL A 185 18.15 13.19 -20.04
N THR A 186 17.44 14.21 -20.51
CA THR A 186 17.93 15.25 -21.43
C THR A 186 17.56 16.64 -20.92
N THR A 187 18.43 17.63 -21.09
CA THR A 187 18.07 19.04 -20.88
C THR A 187 17.66 19.64 -22.23
N PRO A 188 16.38 19.99 -22.45
CA PRO A 188 15.93 20.59 -23.70
C PRO A 188 16.41 22.05 -23.83
N GLU A 189 16.61 22.52 -25.07
CA GLU A 189 16.85 23.95 -25.34
C GLU A 189 15.57 24.77 -25.09
N ILE A 190 15.69 25.88 -24.37
CA ILE A 190 14.56 26.78 -24.06
C ILE A 190 14.31 27.70 -25.27
N PRO A 191 13.09 27.72 -25.85
CA PRO A 191 12.77 28.62 -26.98
C PRO A 191 12.89 30.10 -26.59
N ALA A 192 13.50 30.89 -27.47
CA ALA A 192 13.75 32.33 -27.22
C ALA A 192 12.50 33.23 -27.34
N ASP A 193 11.38 32.72 -27.87
CA ASP A 193 10.08 33.39 -27.98
C ASP A 193 8.94 32.39 -27.69
N PRO A 194 7.92 32.75 -26.89
CA PRO A 194 6.79 31.86 -26.57
C PRO A 194 5.76 31.77 -27.73
N PRO A 195 5.18 30.59 -28.03
CA PRO A 195 4.25 30.44 -29.16
C PRO A 195 2.90 31.14 -28.95
N VAL A 196 2.58 32.11 -29.83
CA VAL A 196 1.27 32.79 -29.82
C VAL A 196 0.22 31.98 -30.59
N GLY A 197 -0.51 31.09 -29.90
CA GLY A 197 -1.90 30.77 -30.22
C GLY A 197 -2.28 29.30 -30.47
N GLY A 198 -3.28 28.82 -29.71
CA GLY A 198 -3.98 27.54 -29.91
C GLY A 198 -3.39 26.36 -29.12
N PRO A 199 -4.15 25.26 -28.87
CA PRO A 199 -5.30 24.83 -29.68
C PRO A 199 -6.53 24.36 -28.86
N TRP A 200 -7.27 25.27 -28.21
CA TRP A 200 -8.60 24.95 -27.63
C TRP A 200 -9.69 24.94 -28.72
N GLY A 201 -9.57 24.02 -29.68
CA GLY A 201 -10.51 23.78 -30.77
C GLY A 201 -11.48 22.64 -30.45
N ASN A 202 -12.76 22.80 -30.79
CA ASN A 202 -13.84 21.88 -30.39
C ASN A 202 -13.82 20.54 -31.18
N PRO A 203 -14.24 19.39 -30.61
CA PRO A 203 -14.01 18.05 -31.18
C PRO A 203 -15.16 17.51 -32.06
N ALA A 204 -14.85 16.61 -33.01
CA ALA A 204 -15.84 15.77 -33.71
C ALA A 204 -15.23 14.56 -34.48
N GLY A 205 -15.62 13.32 -34.12
CA GLY A 205 -15.31 12.06 -34.85
C GLY A 205 -13.92 11.46 -34.60
N MET A 206 -13.69 10.13 -34.73
CA MET A 206 -14.54 9.01 -35.16
C MET A 206 -14.06 7.67 -34.53
N ILE A 207 -14.77 6.53 -34.71
CA ILE A 207 -14.60 5.27 -33.92
C ILE A 207 -14.21 4.04 -34.79
N ARG A 208 -13.29 3.18 -34.28
CA ARG A 208 -13.10 1.70 -34.43
C ARG A 208 -11.62 1.30 -34.20
N GLY A 209 -11.22 0.13 -33.68
CA GLY A 209 -11.95 -1.01 -33.06
C GLY A 209 -11.96 -2.31 -33.88
N ASP A 210 -11.20 -3.34 -33.44
CA ASP A 210 -11.39 -4.81 -33.64
C ASP A 210 -10.38 -5.62 -32.76
N ASP A 211 -10.60 -6.93 -32.54
CA ASP A 211 -10.03 -7.74 -31.42
C ASP A 211 -9.20 -9.01 -31.82
N GLY A 212 -8.60 -9.71 -30.83
CA GLY A 212 -8.14 -11.13 -30.89
C GLY A 212 -6.77 -11.43 -30.22
N ASP A 213 -6.58 -12.32 -29.21
CA ASP A 213 -6.97 -13.75 -28.99
C ASP A 213 -5.96 -14.75 -29.62
N THR A 214 -5.33 -15.75 -28.95
CA THR A 214 -5.29 -16.31 -27.56
C THR A 214 -3.80 -16.65 -27.17
N ASN A 215 -3.33 -17.45 -26.18
CA ASN A 215 -3.85 -18.58 -25.35
C ASN A 215 -3.00 -18.87 -24.06
N ALA A 216 -3.37 -19.90 -23.28
CA ALA A 216 -2.75 -20.45 -22.05
C ALA A 216 -1.49 -21.37 -22.28
N ASP A 217 -0.79 -21.99 -21.31
CA ASP A 217 -1.11 -22.52 -19.95
C ASP A 217 0.09 -22.49 -18.97
N ASP A 218 -0.17 -22.16 -17.69
CA ASP A 218 0.28 -22.88 -16.47
C ASP A 218 -0.29 -22.12 -15.24
N ALA A 219 -1.30 -22.69 -14.56
CA ALA A 219 -2.10 -21.96 -13.57
C ALA A 219 -1.70 -22.27 -12.12
N GLU A 220 -0.85 -21.41 -11.55
CA GLU A 220 -0.67 -21.29 -10.09
C GLU A 220 -1.86 -20.50 -9.52
N SER A 221 -2.57 -21.07 -8.55
CA SER A 221 -3.82 -20.48 -8.03
C SER A 221 -3.57 -19.29 -7.13
N THR A 222 -3.88 -18.09 -7.62
CA THR A 222 -3.60 -16.83 -6.92
C THR A 222 -4.50 -16.64 -5.68
N PRO A 223 -3.95 -16.21 -4.53
CA PRO A 223 -4.74 -15.80 -3.38
C PRO A 223 -5.75 -14.70 -3.70
N LEU A 224 -6.90 -14.76 -3.03
CA LEU A 224 -8.04 -13.87 -3.24
C LEU A 224 -7.70 -12.36 -3.36
N GLU A 225 -6.78 -11.88 -2.51
CA GLU A 225 -6.43 -10.46 -2.36
C GLU A 225 -5.66 -9.87 -3.54
N THR A 226 -4.94 -10.69 -4.31
CA THR A 226 -4.17 -10.26 -5.48
C THR A 226 -5.06 -9.97 -6.69
N VAL A 227 -6.30 -10.48 -6.69
CA VAL A 227 -7.18 -10.54 -7.87
C VAL A 227 -8.60 -10.05 -7.63
N ALA A 228 -9.02 -9.79 -6.39
CA ALA A 228 -10.36 -9.32 -6.04
C ALA A 228 -10.37 -8.39 -4.81
N ASP A 229 -11.46 -7.63 -4.62
CA ASP A 229 -11.62 -6.65 -3.53
C ASP A 229 -11.83 -7.28 -2.13
N ALA A 230 -11.28 -8.47 -1.85
CA ALA A 230 -11.52 -9.26 -0.65
C ALA A 230 -10.27 -9.96 -0.11
N VAL A 231 -10.30 -10.36 1.16
CA VAL A 231 -9.24 -11.05 1.90
C VAL A 231 -9.86 -12.15 2.74
N THR A 232 -9.24 -13.33 2.79
CA THR A 232 -9.61 -14.36 3.78
C THR A 232 -8.74 -14.20 5.02
N LEU A 233 -9.34 -13.98 6.19
CA LEU A 233 -8.67 -13.96 7.48
C LEU A 233 -8.89 -15.31 8.19
N TRP A 234 -7.88 -15.80 8.92
CA TRP A 234 -8.02 -16.92 9.85
C TRP A 234 -7.75 -16.49 11.28
N PHE A 235 -8.63 -16.89 12.19
CA PHE A 235 -8.50 -16.69 13.63
C PHE A 235 -8.47 -18.03 14.36
N GLY A 236 -7.36 -18.36 15.01
CA GLY A 236 -7.27 -19.47 15.95
C GLY A 236 -8.06 -19.14 17.22
N LEU A 237 -9.23 -19.76 17.36
CA LEU A 237 -10.16 -19.58 18.49
C LEU A 237 -10.44 -20.94 19.13
N ALA A 238 -10.02 -21.09 20.39
CA ALA A 238 -10.35 -22.23 21.26
C ALA A 238 -10.25 -23.60 20.54
N ASP A 239 -9.03 -23.93 20.11
CA ASP A 239 -8.59 -25.19 19.48
C ASP A 239 -9.18 -25.52 18.09
N GLU A 240 -10.32 -24.93 17.69
CA GLU A 240 -11.01 -25.28 16.43
C GLU A 240 -10.64 -24.35 15.25
N GLY A 241 -10.43 -23.05 15.52
CA GLY A 241 -10.15 -22.04 14.49
C GLY A 241 -11.34 -21.65 13.61
N VAL A 242 -11.29 -20.45 13.00
CA VAL A 242 -12.31 -19.98 12.04
C VAL A 242 -11.71 -19.16 10.91
N TYR A 243 -12.23 -19.38 9.70
CA TYR A 243 -12.05 -18.49 8.54
C TYR A 243 -13.19 -17.46 8.51
N VAL A 244 -12.87 -16.22 8.14
CA VAL A 244 -13.82 -15.13 7.89
C VAL A 244 -13.36 -14.32 6.67
N VAL A 245 -14.27 -13.65 5.96
CA VAL A 245 -13.90 -12.86 4.77
C VAL A 245 -14.09 -11.36 5.02
N ARG A 246 -13.12 -10.56 4.57
CA ARG A 246 -13.05 -9.10 4.66
C ARG A 246 -12.96 -8.50 3.25
N SER A 247 -13.27 -7.22 3.09
CA SER A 247 -12.87 -6.45 1.90
C SER A 247 -11.44 -5.91 2.01
N THR A 248 -10.68 -5.90 0.91
CA THR A 248 -9.44 -5.11 0.80
C THR A 248 -9.79 -3.63 0.87
N THR A 249 -10.81 -3.21 0.10
CA THR A 249 -11.25 -1.82 -0.03
C THR A 249 -12.01 -1.31 1.19
N LEU A 250 -11.89 0.00 1.43
CA LEU A 250 -12.59 0.69 2.52
C LEU A 250 -13.96 1.17 2.05
N HIS A 251 -14.99 0.87 2.83
CA HIS A 251 -16.38 1.21 2.54
C HIS A 251 -16.87 2.23 3.59
N GLY A 252 -16.80 3.51 3.22
CA GLY A 252 -16.84 4.60 4.19
C GLY A 252 -15.45 4.80 4.80
N GLU A 253 -15.31 4.53 6.10
CA GLU A 253 -14.04 4.71 6.84
C GLU A 253 -13.39 3.38 7.28
N HIS A 254 -14.04 2.24 7.02
CA HIS A 254 -13.66 0.92 7.54
C HIS A 254 -13.79 -0.16 6.45
N PRO A 255 -13.03 -1.28 6.51
CA PRO A 255 -13.28 -2.43 5.65
C PRO A 255 -14.63 -3.08 5.98
N ALA A 256 -15.28 -3.66 4.96
CA ALA A 256 -16.45 -4.51 5.16
C ALA A 256 -16.03 -5.94 5.51
N PHE A 257 -16.90 -6.68 6.18
CA PHE A 257 -16.72 -8.10 6.49
C PHE A 257 -17.99 -8.90 6.11
N GLY A 258 -17.83 -10.19 5.80
CA GLY A 258 -18.92 -11.11 5.50
C GLY A 258 -19.73 -11.44 6.75
N GLY A 259 -20.99 -11.01 6.80
CA GLY A 259 -21.87 -11.20 7.95
C GLY A 259 -23.21 -10.49 7.77
N THR A 260 -24.05 -10.48 8.81
CA THR A 260 -25.31 -9.73 8.83
C THR A 260 -25.21 -8.49 9.71
N ARG A 261 -25.69 -7.35 9.19
CA ARG A 261 -25.87 -6.10 9.94
C ARG A 261 -27.37 -5.78 10.03
N THR A 262 -27.89 -5.60 11.24
CA THR A 262 -29.30 -5.23 11.47
C THR A 262 -29.34 -3.92 12.24
N VAL A 263 -29.99 -2.89 11.69
CA VAL A 263 -30.09 -1.57 12.31
C VAL A 263 -30.68 -1.66 13.72
N GLY A 264 -29.88 -1.29 14.74
CA GLY A 264 -30.26 -1.36 16.15
C GLY A 264 -29.81 -2.62 16.90
N SER A 265 -29.04 -3.50 16.28
CA SER A 265 -28.40 -4.68 16.90
C SER A 265 -26.92 -4.77 16.53
N PRO A 266 -26.06 -5.42 17.35
CA PRO A 266 -24.69 -5.74 16.95
C PRO A 266 -24.70 -6.69 15.73
N ALA A 267 -23.72 -6.55 14.85
CA ALA A 267 -23.59 -7.43 13.68
C ALA A 267 -23.26 -8.88 14.09
N ARG A 268 -23.62 -9.85 13.25
CA ARG A 268 -23.08 -11.21 13.31
C ARG A 268 -22.06 -11.38 12.19
N LEU A 269 -20.86 -11.84 12.52
CA LEU A 269 -19.85 -12.18 11.52
C LEU A 269 -20.05 -13.63 11.06
N PHE A 270 -20.06 -13.90 9.76
CA PHE A 270 -20.05 -15.26 9.26
C PHE A 270 -18.64 -15.85 9.44
N ALA A 271 -18.59 -17.05 10.01
CA ALA A 271 -17.35 -17.75 10.32
C ALA A 271 -17.47 -19.22 9.92
N TRP A 272 -16.40 -19.81 9.39
CA TRP A 272 -16.38 -21.19 8.92
C TRP A 272 -15.22 -21.97 9.57
N THR A 273 -15.44 -23.21 9.98
CA THR A 273 -14.36 -24.11 10.45
C THR A 273 -13.78 -24.98 9.33
N ASP A 274 -14.31 -24.87 8.10
CA ASP A 274 -14.02 -25.72 6.96
C ASP A 274 -13.98 -24.85 5.69
N LEU A 275 -12.81 -24.80 5.03
CA LEU A 275 -12.55 -23.87 3.94
C LEU A 275 -13.35 -24.23 2.67
N ASP A 276 -13.55 -25.51 2.41
CA ASP A 276 -14.40 -25.99 1.31
C ASP A 276 -15.87 -25.62 1.54
N GLN A 277 -16.34 -25.64 2.80
CA GLN A 277 -17.68 -25.18 3.14
C GLN A 277 -17.82 -23.66 2.96
N MET A 278 -16.79 -22.88 3.28
CA MET A 278 -16.77 -21.45 2.97
C MET A 278 -16.86 -21.22 1.46
N LYS A 279 -16.01 -21.89 0.67
CA LYS A 279 -16.03 -21.85 -0.81
C LYS A 279 -17.43 -22.19 -1.36
N ALA A 280 -18.06 -23.24 -0.84
CA ALA A 280 -19.40 -23.66 -1.24
C ALA A 280 -20.53 -22.70 -0.82
N ASP A 281 -20.50 -22.15 0.40
CA ASP A 281 -21.52 -21.22 0.89
C ASP A 281 -21.49 -19.89 0.10
N LEU A 282 -20.28 -19.36 -0.17
CA LEU A 282 -20.12 -18.09 -0.89
C LEU A 282 -20.53 -18.22 -2.37
N ALA A 283 -20.06 -19.26 -3.06
CA ALA A 283 -20.50 -19.57 -4.42
C ALA A 283 -22.00 -19.95 -4.50
N GLY A 284 -22.58 -20.42 -3.39
CA GLY A 284 -24.01 -20.67 -3.22
C GLY A 284 -24.88 -19.41 -3.07
N GLY A 285 -24.29 -18.20 -3.03
CA GLY A 285 -25.02 -16.95 -2.97
C GLY A 285 -25.56 -16.57 -1.58
N LEU A 286 -24.89 -16.98 -0.49
CA LEU A 286 -25.28 -16.70 0.91
C LEU A 286 -25.26 -15.19 1.31
N VAL A 287 -25.17 -14.28 0.34
CA VAL A 287 -24.73 -12.89 0.52
C VAL A 287 -25.67 -11.86 -0.15
N ASP A 288 -26.78 -12.30 -0.73
CA ASP A 288 -27.76 -11.42 -1.43
C ASP A 288 -28.74 -10.68 -0.49
N GLU A 289 -28.66 -10.89 0.84
CA GLU A 289 -29.48 -10.19 1.86
C GLU A 289 -28.67 -9.57 3.03
N SER A 290 -27.34 -9.72 3.09
CA SER A 290 -26.59 -9.58 4.35
C SER A 290 -25.56 -8.44 4.44
N THR A 291 -24.95 -8.03 3.33
CA THR A 291 -23.81 -7.08 3.30
C THR A 291 -24.15 -5.66 2.86
N ASP A 292 -25.43 -5.27 2.81
CA ASP A 292 -25.91 -4.02 2.18
C ASP A 292 -25.46 -3.84 0.70
N GLY A 293 -25.07 -4.92 0.03
CA GLY A 293 -24.51 -4.89 -1.33
C GLY A 293 -23.06 -4.39 -1.42
N VAL A 294 -22.36 -4.29 -0.28
CA VAL A 294 -21.03 -3.68 -0.16
C VAL A 294 -19.89 -4.60 -0.63
N LEU A 295 -20.09 -5.92 -0.63
CA LEU A 295 -19.06 -6.91 -0.94
C LEU A 295 -19.63 -8.07 -1.77
N ASP A 296 -19.23 -8.15 -3.05
CA ASP A 296 -19.68 -9.20 -3.98
C ASP A 296 -18.93 -10.52 -3.78
N LEU A 297 -19.13 -11.14 -2.61
CA LEU A 297 -18.55 -12.44 -2.30
C LEU A 297 -19.02 -13.56 -3.22
N ALA A 298 -20.17 -13.41 -3.90
CA ALA A 298 -20.73 -14.41 -4.79
C ALA A 298 -20.06 -14.39 -6.17
N GLY A 299 -19.91 -13.21 -6.79
CA GLY A 299 -19.14 -13.03 -8.02
C GLY A 299 -17.67 -13.37 -7.84
N VAL A 300 -17.11 -13.03 -6.67
CA VAL A 300 -15.75 -13.40 -6.25
C VAL A 300 -15.59 -14.93 -6.12
N ALA A 301 -16.47 -15.62 -5.39
CA ALA A 301 -16.37 -17.07 -5.20
C ALA A 301 -16.75 -17.89 -6.45
N ALA A 302 -17.34 -17.25 -7.47
CA ALA A 302 -17.65 -17.86 -8.76
C ALA A 302 -16.50 -17.79 -9.79
N ARG A 303 -15.40 -17.08 -9.48
CA ARG A 303 -14.22 -16.98 -10.33
C ARG A 303 -13.35 -18.23 -10.24
N ALA A 304 -12.86 -18.69 -11.39
CA ALA A 304 -12.02 -19.88 -11.51
C ALA A 304 -10.51 -19.58 -11.33
N ASP A 305 -10.16 -18.30 -11.36
CA ASP A 305 -8.82 -17.72 -11.19
C ASP A 305 -8.53 -17.25 -9.75
N VAL A 306 -9.46 -17.50 -8.82
CA VAL A 306 -9.41 -17.06 -7.41
C VAL A 306 -9.32 -18.28 -6.50
N ASP A 307 -8.31 -18.35 -5.62
CA ASP A 307 -8.36 -19.27 -4.47
C ASP A 307 -8.71 -18.53 -3.17
N LEU A 308 -9.79 -19.01 -2.52
CA LEU A 308 -10.22 -18.53 -1.21
C LEU A 308 -9.39 -19.20 -0.10
N THR A 309 -8.13 -18.80 0.01
CA THR A 309 -7.17 -19.24 1.04
C THR A 309 -6.57 -17.98 1.72
N PRO A 310 -6.31 -17.98 3.04
CA PRO A 310 -5.68 -16.84 3.72
C PRO A 310 -4.22 -16.62 3.27
N HIS A 311 -3.80 -15.36 3.15
CA HIS A 311 -2.38 -14.99 3.14
C HIS A 311 -1.76 -15.19 4.53
N ASP A 312 -0.46 -15.47 4.63
CA ASP A 312 0.21 -15.81 5.91
C ASP A 312 0.16 -14.67 6.96
N ASP A 313 0.13 -13.41 6.52
CA ASP A 313 -0.07 -12.23 7.39
C ASP A 313 -1.50 -12.12 7.96
N CYS A 314 -2.45 -12.84 7.37
CA CYS A 314 -3.85 -12.86 7.77
C CYS A 314 -4.21 -14.06 8.68
N ILE A 315 -3.20 -14.77 9.20
CA ILE A 315 -3.34 -15.96 10.05
C ILE A 315 -2.97 -15.62 11.50
N PHE A 316 -3.98 -15.47 12.36
CA PHE A 316 -3.82 -15.06 13.77
C PHE A 316 -4.34 -16.11 14.75
N ASP A 317 -3.47 -16.93 15.37
CA ASP A 317 -3.89 -17.74 16.51
C ASP A 317 -3.97 -16.87 17.76
N LEU A 318 -5.20 -16.59 18.24
CA LEU A 318 -5.39 -15.69 19.37
C LEU A 318 -5.02 -16.33 20.72
N VAL A 319 -4.92 -17.67 20.77
CA VAL A 319 -4.48 -18.42 21.96
C VAL A 319 -2.95 -18.44 22.02
N GLU A 320 -2.26 -18.74 20.92
CA GLU A 320 -0.80 -18.66 20.83
C GLU A 320 -0.32 -17.23 21.09
N LEU A 321 -0.98 -16.22 20.50
CA LEU A 321 -0.70 -14.80 20.78
C LEU A 321 -1.05 -14.36 22.20
N ALA A 322 -1.81 -15.15 22.97
CA ALA A 322 -1.99 -14.91 24.39
C ALA A 322 -0.81 -15.43 25.22
N ASP A 323 -0.24 -16.55 24.78
CA ASP A 323 0.83 -17.27 25.45
C ASP A 323 2.22 -16.69 25.10
N SER A 324 2.34 -16.01 23.95
CA SER A 324 3.53 -15.24 23.55
C SER A 324 3.70 -13.91 24.28
N ILE A 325 2.73 -13.47 25.09
CA ILE A 325 2.84 -12.25 25.91
C ILE A 325 3.63 -12.60 27.18
N ASP A 326 4.95 -12.77 27.04
CA ASP A 326 5.84 -13.20 28.10
C ASP A 326 7.16 -12.39 28.13
N PRO A 327 7.94 -12.41 29.24
CA PRO A 327 9.23 -11.71 29.34
C PRO A 327 10.30 -12.11 28.31
N ALA A 328 10.12 -13.22 27.58
CA ALA A 328 11.00 -13.69 26.51
C ALA A 328 10.45 -13.44 25.09
N MET A 329 9.28 -12.81 24.95
CA MET A 329 8.65 -12.47 23.66
C MET A 329 9.66 -11.86 22.68
N ASP A 330 9.72 -12.41 21.47
CA ASP A 330 10.58 -11.93 20.40
C ASP A 330 9.88 -10.89 19.50
N GLN A 331 10.58 -10.47 18.45
CA GLN A 331 10.08 -9.44 17.54
C GLN A 331 8.90 -9.94 16.71
N ASP A 332 8.95 -11.18 16.22
CA ASP A 332 7.96 -11.75 15.30
C ASP A 332 6.63 -11.97 16.05
N ALA A 333 6.70 -12.42 17.32
CA ALA A 333 5.56 -12.49 18.22
C ALA A 333 4.95 -11.09 18.51
N ALA A 334 5.79 -10.09 18.81
CA ALA A 334 5.34 -8.72 19.06
C ALA A 334 4.67 -8.08 17.82
N ASP A 335 5.20 -8.36 16.62
CA ASP A 335 4.68 -7.86 15.36
C ASP A 335 3.34 -8.51 15.00
N ARG A 336 3.23 -9.85 15.08
CA ARG A 336 1.96 -10.59 14.88
C ARG A 336 0.87 -10.14 15.86
N LEU A 337 1.24 -9.90 17.12
CA LEU A 337 0.33 -9.44 18.17
C LEU A 337 -0.24 -8.03 17.87
N VAL A 338 0.58 -7.11 17.37
CA VAL A 338 0.15 -5.76 16.96
C VAL A 338 -0.74 -5.81 15.71
N CYS A 339 -0.46 -6.69 14.75
CA CYS A 339 -1.31 -6.91 13.58
C CYS A 339 -2.69 -7.48 13.99
N ALA A 340 -2.71 -8.55 14.79
CA ALA A 340 -3.94 -9.14 15.31
C ALA A 340 -4.77 -8.13 16.11
N TRP A 341 -4.15 -7.32 16.99
CA TRP A 341 -4.83 -6.24 17.73
C TRP A 341 -5.50 -5.22 16.80
N THR A 342 -4.82 -4.85 15.71
CA THR A 342 -5.32 -3.87 14.73
C THR A 342 -6.52 -4.43 13.96
N GLU A 343 -6.46 -5.68 13.50
CA GLU A 343 -7.60 -6.33 12.83
C GLU A 343 -8.78 -6.57 13.77
N LEU A 344 -8.54 -6.97 15.01
CA LEU A 344 -9.60 -7.12 16.02
C LEU A 344 -10.32 -5.79 16.32
N LEU A 345 -9.60 -4.66 16.32
CA LEU A 345 -10.20 -3.34 16.43
C LEU A 345 -11.00 -2.95 15.17
N ARG A 346 -10.47 -3.18 13.96
CA ARG A 346 -11.18 -2.95 12.68
C ARG A 346 -12.48 -3.75 12.61
N LEU A 347 -12.42 -5.03 12.97
CA LEU A 347 -13.54 -5.96 13.00
C LEU A 347 -14.60 -5.56 14.05
N ALA A 348 -14.18 -5.22 15.28
CA ALA A 348 -15.10 -4.77 16.32
C ALA A 348 -15.78 -3.43 15.98
N ALA A 349 -15.08 -2.52 15.30
CA ALA A 349 -15.63 -1.26 14.82
C ALA A 349 -16.70 -1.48 13.73
N TRP A 350 -16.44 -2.35 12.74
CA TRP A 350 -17.45 -2.77 11.75
C TRP A 350 -18.68 -3.40 12.41
N GLY A 351 -18.47 -4.29 13.40
CA GLY A 351 -19.54 -5.02 14.06
C GLY A 351 -20.35 -4.23 15.10
N GLY A 352 -19.80 -3.12 15.60
CA GLY A 352 -20.37 -2.34 16.70
C GLY A 352 -20.15 -2.99 18.09
N TRP A 353 -19.16 -3.86 18.22
CA TRP A 353 -18.96 -4.76 19.36
C TRP A 353 -18.22 -4.06 20.52
N SER A 354 -18.93 -3.16 21.20
CA SER A 354 -18.37 -2.35 22.31
C SER A 354 -17.82 -3.18 23.49
N ASP A 355 -18.18 -4.45 23.60
CA ASP A 355 -17.62 -5.42 24.54
C ASP A 355 -16.23 -5.91 24.13
N VAL A 356 -16.01 -6.18 22.84
CA VAL A 356 -14.68 -6.47 22.29
C VAL A 356 -13.81 -5.19 22.34
N THR A 357 -14.32 -4.05 21.87
CA THR A 357 -13.56 -2.78 21.86
C THR A 357 -13.07 -2.38 23.26
N ARG A 358 -13.90 -2.55 24.31
CA ARG A 358 -13.55 -2.19 25.69
C ARG A 358 -12.45 -3.08 26.32
N LEU A 359 -12.17 -4.25 25.75
CA LEU A 359 -11.03 -5.08 26.18
C LEU A 359 -9.71 -4.61 25.54
N LEU A 360 -9.81 -3.94 24.39
CA LEU A 360 -8.69 -3.48 23.57
C LEU A 360 -8.49 -1.95 23.60
N GLU A 361 -9.30 -1.21 24.38
CA GLU A 361 -9.25 0.26 24.47
C GLU A 361 -8.01 0.75 25.24
N PRO A 362 -7.55 2.01 25.03
CA PRO A 362 -6.28 2.52 25.59
C PRO A 362 -6.17 2.58 27.13
N VAL A 363 -7.23 2.25 27.86
CA VAL A 363 -7.27 2.19 29.34
C VAL A 363 -7.51 0.78 29.89
N ALA A 364 -7.76 -0.21 29.02
CA ALA A 364 -7.80 -1.62 29.39
C ALA A 364 -6.38 -2.20 29.43
N PRO A 365 -6.08 -3.23 30.27
CA PRO A 365 -4.73 -3.77 30.41
C PRO A 365 -4.12 -4.25 29.08
N ALA A 366 -4.88 -5.00 28.28
CA ALA A 366 -4.43 -5.47 26.96
C ALA A 366 -4.25 -4.30 25.99
N GLY A 367 -5.23 -3.42 25.82
CA GLY A 367 -5.08 -2.23 24.94
C GLY A 367 -3.92 -1.31 25.32
N THR A 368 -3.67 -1.12 26.61
CA THR A 368 -2.50 -0.37 27.12
C THR A 368 -1.19 -1.05 26.73
N PHE A 369 -1.12 -2.37 26.90
CA PHE A 369 0.04 -3.17 26.51
C PHE A 369 0.27 -3.15 24.98
N MET A 370 -0.79 -3.32 24.17
CA MET A 370 -0.67 -3.31 22.70
C MET A 370 -0.26 -1.94 22.16
N ILE A 371 -0.72 -0.83 22.76
CA ILE A 371 -0.23 0.50 22.42
C ILE A 371 1.26 0.63 22.75
N SER A 372 1.71 0.13 23.90
CA SER A 372 3.15 0.14 24.22
C SER A 372 3.97 -0.81 23.33
N CYS A 373 3.39 -1.92 22.86
CA CYS A 373 4.02 -2.82 21.89
C CYS A 373 4.12 -2.17 20.52
N ALA A 374 3.05 -1.56 20.02
CA ALA A 374 3.05 -0.82 18.75
C ALA A 374 4.05 0.36 18.78
N ILE A 375 4.17 1.07 19.90
CA ILE A 375 5.19 2.12 20.11
C ILE A 375 6.61 1.54 20.16
N ASP A 376 6.81 0.33 20.66
CA ASP A 376 8.11 -0.32 20.71
C ASP A 376 8.53 -0.91 19.36
N VAL A 377 7.60 -1.53 18.65
CA VAL A 377 7.74 -2.01 17.28
C VAL A 377 8.08 -0.86 16.33
N ALA A 378 7.35 0.26 16.42
CA ALA A 378 7.63 1.48 15.67
C ALA A 378 8.84 2.30 16.19
N GLN A 379 9.59 1.77 17.17
CA GLN A 379 10.83 2.36 17.70
C GLN A 379 11.94 1.30 17.82
N ASP A 380 11.84 0.23 17.03
CA ASP A 380 12.78 -0.88 16.89
C ASP A 380 13.31 -1.44 18.23
N ARG A 381 12.44 -1.52 19.24
CA ARG A 381 12.74 -2.18 20.52
C ARG A 381 12.37 -3.65 20.43
N PRO A 382 13.33 -4.57 20.17
CA PRO A 382 13.02 -5.96 19.86
C PRO A 382 12.25 -6.63 21.00
N GLY A 383 11.12 -7.26 20.68
CA GLY A 383 10.29 -7.99 21.65
C GLY A 383 9.54 -7.09 22.64
N ALA A 384 9.16 -5.88 22.22
CA ALA A 384 8.41 -4.91 23.05
C ALA A 384 8.96 -4.71 24.48
N ARG A 385 10.29 -4.62 24.60
CA ARG A 385 11.01 -4.58 25.88
C ARG A 385 10.56 -3.48 26.85
N ARG A 386 10.03 -2.35 26.39
CA ARG A 386 9.48 -1.30 27.26
C ARG A 386 8.07 -1.66 27.70
N ALA A 387 7.23 -2.23 26.81
CA ALA A 387 5.93 -2.76 27.20
C ALA A 387 6.09 -3.80 28.32
N LEU A 388 6.94 -4.82 28.11
CA LEU A 388 7.24 -5.88 29.07
C LEU A 388 7.85 -5.39 30.40
N THR A 389 8.49 -4.21 30.42
CA THR A 389 9.11 -3.65 31.65
C THR A 389 8.30 -2.54 32.31
N THR A 390 7.18 -2.10 31.72
CA THR A 390 6.34 -1.01 32.26
C THR A 390 4.85 -1.37 32.42
N ALA A 391 4.38 -2.44 31.79
CA ALA A 391 3.02 -2.95 31.94
C ALA A 391 2.91 -4.07 32.99
N ASP A 392 1.68 -4.34 33.42
CA ASP A 392 1.31 -5.56 34.13
C ASP A 392 1.04 -6.67 33.10
N VAL A 393 2.03 -7.56 32.93
CA VAL A 393 2.02 -8.61 31.90
C VAL A 393 0.91 -9.64 32.18
N ASP A 394 0.71 -10.05 33.44
CA ASP A 394 -0.36 -10.97 33.83
C ASP A 394 -1.74 -10.36 33.51
N ALA A 395 -1.93 -9.06 33.76
CA ALA A 395 -3.17 -8.36 33.41
C ALA A 395 -3.34 -8.19 31.89
N ALA A 396 -2.26 -7.99 31.12
CA ALA A 396 -2.29 -7.92 29.67
C ALA A 396 -2.71 -9.27 29.04
N VAL A 397 -2.08 -10.38 29.46
CA VAL A 397 -2.45 -11.76 29.09
C VAL A 397 -3.92 -12.03 29.43
N ALA A 398 -4.37 -11.71 30.65
CA ALA A 398 -5.75 -11.92 31.08
C ALA A 398 -6.76 -11.08 30.28
N GLY A 399 -6.40 -9.84 29.94
CA GLY A 399 -7.21 -8.97 29.08
C GLY A 399 -7.33 -9.50 27.65
N TRP A 400 -6.23 -9.98 27.06
CA TRP A 400 -6.22 -10.55 25.71
C TRP A 400 -7.00 -11.87 25.65
N ARG A 401 -6.79 -12.80 26.60
CA ARG A 401 -7.58 -14.04 26.70
C ARG A 401 -9.08 -13.79 26.90
N ALA A 402 -9.48 -12.64 27.43
CA ALA A 402 -10.89 -12.24 27.54
C ALA A 402 -11.50 -11.78 26.19
N VAL A 403 -10.69 -11.39 25.21
CA VAL A 403 -11.15 -11.02 23.85
C VAL A 403 -11.70 -12.25 23.12
N ILE A 404 -11.06 -13.41 23.27
CA ILE A 404 -11.43 -14.67 22.59
C ILE A 404 -12.91 -15.06 22.81
N PRO A 405 -13.45 -15.17 24.05
CA PRO A 405 -14.86 -15.46 24.27
C PRO A 405 -15.80 -14.30 23.90
N ALA A 406 -15.34 -13.04 23.97
CA ALA A 406 -16.14 -11.88 23.55
C ALA A 406 -16.33 -11.87 22.02
N LEU A 407 -15.25 -12.07 21.25
CA LEU A 407 -15.30 -12.24 19.80
C LEU A 407 -16.19 -13.43 19.41
N THR A 408 -15.93 -14.60 20.01
CA THR A 408 -16.71 -15.83 19.78
C THR A 408 -18.22 -15.62 19.97
N ALA A 409 -18.64 -14.77 20.91
CA ALA A 409 -20.05 -14.46 21.13
C ALA A 409 -20.75 -13.82 19.92
N HIS A 410 -20.02 -13.12 19.05
CA HIS A 410 -20.55 -12.43 17.85
C HIS A 410 -20.47 -13.27 16.57
N LEU A 411 -19.79 -14.41 16.58
CA LEU A 411 -19.64 -15.28 15.41
C LEU A 411 -20.90 -16.10 15.12
N GLU A 412 -21.30 -16.16 13.86
CA GLU A 412 -22.26 -17.13 13.34
C GLU A 412 -21.49 -18.25 12.64
N ILE A 413 -21.02 -19.21 13.44
CA ILE A 413 -20.18 -20.32 12.95
C ILE A 413 -21.04 -21.27 12.10
N ARG A 414 -20.79 -21.25 10.79
CA ARG A 414 -21.28 -22.22 9.81
C ARG A 414 -20.54 -23.54 10.01
N ARG A 415 -21.32 -24.63 10.12
CA ARG A 415 -20.84 -26.02 10.22
C ARG A 415 -21.62 -26.88 9.23
N ARG A 416 -20.98 -27.95 8.76
CA ARG A 416 -21.60 -29.03 7.97
C ARG A 416 -22.63 -29.83 8.79
#